data_AF-A0A955WN48-F1
#
_entry.id   AF-A0A955WN48-F1
#
_cell.length_a   1.000
_cell.length_b   1.000
_cell.length_c   1.000
_cell.angle_alpha   90.00
_cell.angle_beta   90.00
_cell.angle_gamma   90.00
#
_symmetry.space_group_name_H-M   'P 1'
#
loop_
_entity.id
_entity.type
_entity.pdbx_description
1 polymer ?
#
loop_
_entity_poly.entity_id
_entity_poly.type
_entity_poly.pdbx_seq_one_letter_code
_entity_poly.pdbx_strand_id
1 'polypeptide(L)'
;MTGLFDKLCQVETLLEAIRLTARGKRSRPDVARLLSRREQVAVELAEALRSERWRPLGFRLLRVHDPKPRIIACVPLVDRVVHTALVEQIAPIFARSLMPDDFACRPGYG
;
A
#
# COMPACT_ATOMS: atom_id res chain seq x y z
N MET A 1 -12.96 -19.77 -0.98
CA MET A 1 -11.67 -19.04 -0.96
C MET A 1 -11.86 -17.62 -1.52
N THR A 2 -12.89 -16.89 -1.07
CA THR A 2 -13.39 -15.70 -1.81
C THR A 2 -13.30 -14.38 -1.02
N GLY A 3 -13.17 -14.40 0.31
CA GLY A 3 -13.39 -13.17 1.11
C GLY A 3 -12.30 -12.09 1.09
N LEU A 4 -11.01 -12.44 0.95
CA LEU A 4 -9.93 -11.44 1.06
C LEU A 4 -9.84 -10.52 -0.17
N PHE A 5 -10.02 -11.08 -1.36
CA PHE A 5 -10.01 -10.27 -2.58
C PHE A 5 -11.26 -9.39 -2.66
N ASP A 6 -12.43 -9.91 -2.28
CA ASP A 6 -13.66 -9.12 -2.20
C ASP A 6 -13.51 -7.95 -1.22
N LYS A 7 -12.91 -8.20 -0.05
CA LYS A 7 -12.60 -7.16 0.94
C LYS A 7 -11.58 -6.14 0.43
N LEU A 8 -10.55 -6.56 -0.30
CA LEU A 8 -9.59 -5.66 -0.96
C LEU A 8 -10.28 -4.72 -1.95
N CYS A 9 -11.30 -5.22 -2.64
CA CYS A 9 -12.09 -4.48 -3.62
C CYS A 9 -13.13 -3.52 -3.00
N GLN A 10 -13.26 -3.46 -1.67
CA GLN A 10 -14.19 -2.54 -1.00
C GLN A 10 -13.63 -1.12 -0.99
N VAL A 11 -14.53 -0.14 -1.20
CA VAL A 11 -14.16 1.29 -1.23
C VAL A 11 -13.64 1.72 0.15
N GLU A 12 -14.23 1.19 1.21
CA GLU A 12 -13.85 1.46 2.60
C GLU A 12 -12.43 0.98 2.89
N THR A 13 -12.07 -0.23 2.44
CA THR A 13 -10.72 -0.77 2.55
C THR A 13 -9.71 0.12 1.84
N LEU A 14 -10.04 0.61 0.64
CA LEU A 14 -9.16 1.47 -0.15
C LEU A 14 -9.05 2.89 0.43
N LEU A 15 -10.14 3.46 0.97
CA LEU A 15 -10.10 4.75 1.68
C LEU A 15 -9.18 4.69 2.90
N GLU A 16 -9.27 3.60 3.65
CA GLU A 16 -8.39 3.37 4.79
C GLU A 16 -6.92 3.21 4.34
N ALA A 17 -6.67 2.46 3.26
CA ALA A 17 -5.34 2.34 2.69
C ALA A 17 -4.77 3.67 2.17
N ILE A 18 -5.60 4.57 1.62
CA ILE A 18 -5.20 5.94 1.25
C ILE A 18 -4.78 6.71 2.51
N ARG A 19 -5.56 6.63 3.59
CA ARG A 19 -5.27 7.28 4.87
C ARG A 19 -3.92 6.82 5.43
N LEU A 20 -3.67 5.51 5.44
CA LEU A 20 -2.42 4.91 5.89
C LEU A 20 -1.23 5.29 5.00
N THR A 21 -1.40 5.21 3.68
CA THR A 21 -0.38 5.58 2.69
C THR A 21 0.07 7.06 2.85
N ALA A 22 -0.87 7.94 3.20
CA ALA A 22 -0.61 9.37 3.40
C ALA A 22 -0.07 9.74 4.79
N ARG A 23 -0.04 8.80 5.75
CA ARG A 23 0.35 9.07 7.13
C ARG A 23 1.78 9.62 7.20
N GLY A 24 1.96 10.74 7.90
CA GLY A 24 3.26 11.43 8.04
C GLY A 24 3.79 12.12 6.77
N LYS A 25 3.05 12.08 5.64
CA LYS A 25 3.51 12.58 4.33
C LYS A 25 2.56 13.59 3.69
N ARG A 26 1.58 14.10 4.45
CA ARG A 26 0.46 14.93 3.96
C ARG A 26 0.92 16.26 3.34
N SER A 27 2.07 16.79 3.74
CA SER A 27 2.64 18.02 3.19
C SER A 27 3.21 17.85 1.78
N ARG A 28 3.45 16.63 1.31
CA ARG A 28 3.98 16.41 -0.04
C ARG A 28 2.91 16.71 -1.10
N PRO A 29 3.23 17.45 -2.17
CA PRO A 29 2.23 17.85 -3.18
C PRO A 29 1.54 16.69 -3.92
N ASP A 30 2.24 15.57 -4.14
CA ASP A 30 1.65 14.36 -4.73
C ASP A 30 0.63 13.72 -3.78
N VAL A 31 0.94 13.65 -2.49
CA VAL A 31 0.04 13.11 -1.45
C VAL A 31 -1.16 14.03 -1.22
N ALA A 32 -0.96 15.35 -1.16
CA ALA A 32 -2.06 16.30 -1.01
C ALA A 32 -3.08 16.19 -2.16
N ARG A 33 -2.60 16.03 -3.41
CA ARG A 33 -3.44 15.83 -4.60
C ARG A 33 -4.16 14.48 -4.64
N LEU A 34 -3.60 13.46 -4.01
CA LEU A 34 -4.29 12.18 -3.80
C LEU A 34 -5.41 12.38 -2.77
N LEU A 35 -5.10 13.00 -1.64
CA LEU A 35 -6.05 13.22 -0.55
C LEU A 35 -7.25 14.08 -0.96
N SER A 36 -7.05 15.07 -1.83
CA SER A 36 -8.13 15.91 -2.35
C SER A 36 -9.10 15.17 -3.28
N ARG A 37 -8.76 13.96 -3.73
CA ARG A 37 -9.54 13.13 -4.66
C ARG A 37 -9.74 11.70 -4.12
N ARG A 38 -9.59 11.50 -2.81
CA ARG A 38 -9.50 10.18 -2.20
C ARG A 38 -10.74 9.31 -2.45
N GLU A 39 -11.95 9.91 -2.42
CA GLU A 39 -13.21 9.19 -2.65
C GLU A 39 -13.27 8.69 -4.11
N GLN A 40 -12.96 9.58 -5.06
CA GLN A 40 -12.90 9.23 -6.48
C GLN A 40 -11.86 8.13 -6.75
N VAL A 41 -10.63 8.30 -6.25
CA VAL A 41 -9.55 7.32 -6.45
C VAL A 41 -9.90 5.97 -5.82
N ALA A 42 -10.55 5.94 -4.66
CA ALA A 42 -10.97 4.70 -4.03
C ALA A 42 -12.02 3.95 -4.86
N VAL A 43 -13.00 4.67 -5.42
CA VAL A 43 -14.01 4.07 -6.32
C VAL A 43 -13.38 3.53 -7.60
N GLU A 44 -12.52 4.34 -8.25
CA GLU A 44 -11.82 3.93 -9.49
C GLU A 44 -10.95 2.68 -9.27
N LEU A 45 -10.21 2.63 -8.16
CA LEU A 45 -9.40 1.47 -7.79
C LEU A 45 -10.27 0.25 -7.47
N ALA A 46 -11.38 0.43 -6.73
CA ALA A 46 -12.30 -0.65 -6.41
C ALA A 46 -12.86 -1.28 -7.69
N GLU A 47 -13.30 -0.46 -8.64
CA GLU A 47 -13.81 -0.92 -9.93
C GLU A 47 -12.71 -1.59 -10.77
N ALA A 48 -11.52 -1.02 -10.82
CA ALA A 48 -10.40 -1.59 -11.57
C ALA A 48 -9.96 -2.96 -11.00
N LEU A 49 -9.98 -3.11 -9.67
CA LEU A 49 -9.67 -4.38 -9.00
C LEU A 49 -10.78 -5.42 -9.21
N ARG A 50 -12.05 -5.06 -9.01
CA ARG A 50 -13.19 -5.96 -9.26
C ARG A 50 -13.27 -6.46 -10.69
N SER A 51 -12.91 -5.61 -11.64
CA SER A 51 -12.89 -5.96 -13.06
C SER A 51 -11.55 -6.56 -13.52
N GLU A 52 -10.62 -6.82 -12.59
CA GLU A 52 -9.28 -7.38 -12.85
C GLU A 52 -8.45 -6.59 -13.88
N ARG A 53 -8.79 -5.31 -14.10
CA ARG A 53 -8.11 -4.40 -15.03
C ARG A 53 -6.97 -3.61 -14.38
N TRP A 54 -6.91 -3.59 -13.04
CA TRP A 54 -5.79 -2.96 -12.37
C TRP A 54 -4.48 -3.67 -12.74
N ARG A 55 -3.47 -2.87 -13.12
CA ARG A 55 -2.12 -3.32 -13.43
C ARG A 55 -1.14 -2.31 -12.79
N PRO A 56 -0.10 -2.77 -12.07
CA PRO A 56 0.93 -1.88 -11.54
C PRO A 56 1.57 -1.05 -12.66
N LEU A 57 1.77 0.24 -12.41
CA LEU A 57 2.30 1.20 -13.38
C LEU A 57 3.85 1.14 -13.52
N GLY A 58 4.49 0.14 -12.89
CA GLY A 58 5.94 -0.03 -12.85
C GLY A 58 6.59 0.65 -11.63
N PHE A 59 7.92 0.68 -11.59
CA PHE A 59 8.68 1.34 -10.54
C PHE A 59 9.83 2.16 -11.12
N ARG A 60 10.18 3.26 -10.45
CA ARG A 60 11.44 3.96 -10.74
C ARG A 60 12.53 3.48 -9.79
N LEU A 61 13.74 3.28 -10.30
CA LEU A 61 14.89 2.95 -9.47
C LEU A 61 15.55 4.23 -8.94
N LEU A 62 15.79 4.27 -7.64
CA LEU A 62 16.50 5.36 -6.97
C LEU A 62 17.77 4.81 -6.33
N ARG A 63 18.93 5.34 -6.70
CA ARG A 63 20.18 5.06 -5.99
C ARG A 63 20.25 5.95 -4.76
N VAL A 64 20.36 5.35 -3.59
CA VAL A 64 20.46 6.04 -2.30
C VAL A 64 21.69 5.55 -1.56
N HIS A 65 22.35 6.44 -0.84
CA HIS A 65 23.48 6.12 0.03
C HIS A 65 23.15 6.58 1.45
N ASP A 66 22.76 5.65 2.35
CA ASP A 66 22.51 6.02 3.75
C ASP A 66 22.43 4.81 4.71
N PRO A 67 23.50 4.44 5.45
CA PRO A 67 24.92 4.76 5.27
C PRO A 67 25.60 3.90 4.18
N LYS A 68 24.92 2.88 3.65
CA LYS A 68 25.40 1.97 2.60
C LYS A 68 24.68 2.24 1.27
N PRO A 69 25.35 2.12 0.10
CA PRO A 69 24.69 2.21 -1.20
C PRO A 69 23.61 1.14 -1.37
N ARG A 70 22.42 1.55 -1.83
CA ARG A 70 21.31 0.67 -2.20
C ARG A 70 20.50 1.22 -3.35
N ILE A 71 19.89 0.33 -4.12
CA ILE A 71 18.90 0.68 -5.15
C ILE A 71 17.50 0.46 -4.55
N ILE A 72 16.68 1.50 -4.54
CA ILE A 72 15.31 1.47 -4.03
C ILE A 72 14.35 1.52 -5.22
N ALA A 73 13.52 0.49 -5.37
CA ALA A 73 12.37 0.53 -6.27
C ALA A 73 11.25 1.38 -5.65
N CYS A 74 10.99 2.54 -6.25
CA CYS A 74 9.95 3.45 -5.86
C CYS A 74 8.73 3.26 -6.76
N VAL A 75 7.70 2.61 -6.24
CA VAL A 75 6.40 2.48 -6.91
C VAL A 75 5.61 3.80 -6.89
N PRO A 76 4.76 4.08 -7.89
CA PRO A 76 3.83 5.21 -7.89
C PRO A 76 2.92 5.23 -6.65
N LEU A 77 2.48 6.43 -6.26
CA LEU A 77 1.70 6.61 -5.03
C LEU A 77 0.38 5.83 -5.05
N VAL A 78 -0.29 5.75 -6.20
CA VAL A 78 -1.56 5.02 -6.37
C VAL A 78 -1.36 3.51 -6.17
N ASP A 79 -0.30 2.92 -6.74
CA ASP A 79 0.00 1.50 -6.54
C ASP A 79 0.32 1.18 -5.07
N ARG A 80 0.94 2.12 -4.34
CA ARG A 80 1.16 1.96 -2.89
C ARG A 80 -0.14 1.84 -2.11
N VAL A 81 -1.23 2.48 -2.56
CA VAL A 81 -2.55 2.34 -1.92
C VAL A 81 -3.01 0.89 -2.00
N VAL A 82 -2.95 0.29 -3.20
CA VAL A 82 -3.34 -1.12 -3.39
C VAL A 82 -2.43 -2.05 -2.60
N HIS A 83 -1.11 -1.82 -2.60
CA HIS A 83 -0.17 -2.61 -1.82
C HIS A 83 -0.44 -2.50 -0.31
N THR A 84 -0.74 -1.29 0.18
CA THR A 84 -1.08 -1.07 1.59
C THR A 84 -2.38 -1.81 1.94
N ALA A 85 -3.42 -1.70 1.11
CA ALA A 85 -4.69 -2.39 1.31
C ALA A 85 -4.52 -3.92 1.34
N LEU A 86 -3.62 -4.46 0.52
CA LEU A 86 -3.29 -5.89 0.51
C LEU A 86 -2.53 -6.28 1.79
N VAL A 87 -1.46 -5.57 2.12
CA VAL A 87 -0.59 -5.87 3.28
C VAL A 87 -1.38 -5.83 4.59
N GLU A 88 -2.23 -4.83 4.80
CA GLU A 88 -3.06 -4.73 6.01
C GLU A 88 -3.97 -5.95 6.23
N GLN A 89 -4.38 -6.62 5.16
CA GLN A 89 -5.24 -7.80 5.24
C GLN A 89 -4.45 -9.09 5.45
N ILE A 90 -3.30 -9.23 4.80
CA ILE A 90 -2.51 -10.47 4.86
C ILE A 90 -1.54 -10.50 6.04
N ALA A 91 -1.08 -9.34 6.53
CA ALA A 91 -0.09 -9.26 7.60
C ALA A 91 -0.53 -9.99 8.89
N PRO A 92 -1.79 -9.90 9.37
CA PRO A 92 -2.22 -10.64 10.55
C PRO A 92 -2.20 -12.16 10.39
N ILE A 93 -2.26 -12.65 9.14
CA ILE A 93 -2.20 -14.08 8.82
C ILE A 93 -0.74 -14.53 8.94
N PHE A 94 0.19 -13.81 8.29
CA PHE A 94 1.61 -14.14 8.33
C PHE A 94 2.25 -13.93 9.70
N ALA A 95 1.84 -12.90 10.44
CA ALA A 95 2.40 -12.58 11.75
C ALA A 95 2.29 -13.73 12.77
N ARG A 96 1.35 -14.66 12.58
CA ARG A 96 1.18 -15.86 13.43
C ARG A 96 2.16 -16.99 13.10
N SER A 97 2.77 -16.95 11.92
CA SER A 97 3.62 -18.01 11.38
C SER A 97 5.09 -17.63 11.29
N LEU A 98 5.41 -16.33 11.42
CA LEU A 98 6.79 -15.85 11.44
C LEU A 98 7.53 -16.37 12.68
N MET A 99 8.82 -16.65 12.52
CA MET A 99 9.67 -17.05 13.65
C MET A 99 9.70 -15.94 14.71
N PRO A 100 9.85 -16.29 16.01
CA PRO A 100 9.95 -15.31 17.08
C PRO A 100 11.07 -14.28 16.86
N ASP A 101 12.16 -14.71 16.22
CA ASP A 101 13.37 -13.91 16.00
C ASP A 101 13.33 -13.09 14.69
N ASP A 102 12.20 -13.11 13.98
CA ASP A 102 11.97 -12.19 12.86
C ASP A 102 11.40 -10.87 13.39
N PHE A 103 12.17 -9.79 13.31
CA PHE A 103 11.78 -8.46 13.78
C PHE A 103 11.38 -7.53 12.63
N ALA A 104 11.70 -7.87 11.39
CA ALA A 104 11.61 -6.92 10.28
C ALA A 104 10.16 -6.65 9.88
N CYS A 105 9.82 -5.36 9.71
CA CYS A 105 8.50 -4.93 9.22
C CYS A 105 7.30 -5.42 10.05
N ARG A 106 7.49 -5.68 11.35
CA ARG A 106 6.43 -6.12 12.27
C ARG A 106 6.03 -5.02 13.25
N PRO A 107 4.73 -4.72 13.40
CA PRO A 107 4.28 -3.77 14.42
C PRO A 107 4.72 -4.19 15.83
N GLY A 108 5.48 -3.32 16.51
CA GLY A 108 5.93 -3.54 17.89
C GLY A 108 7.26 -4.28 18.06
N TYR A 109 7.97 -4.63 16.98
CA TYR A 109 9.23 -5.40 17.04
C TYR A 109 10.49 -4.58 16.67
N GLY A 110 10.34 -3.28 16.33
CA GLY A 110 11.45 -2.36 16.02
C GLY A 110 11.06 -1.25 15.05
#